data_AF-A0A382LLT6-F1
#
_entry.id   AF-A0A382LLT6-F1
#
_cell.length_a   1.000
_cell.length_b   1.000
_cell.length_c   1.000
_cell.angle_alpha   90.00
_cell.angle_beta   90.00
_cell.angle_gamma   90.00
#
_symmetry.space_group_name_H-M   'P 1'
#
loop_
_entity.id
_entity.type
_entity.pdbx_description
1 polymer ?
#
loop_
_entity_poly.entity_id
_entity_poly.type
_entity_poly.pdbx_seq_one_letter_code
_entity_poly.pdbx_strand_id
1 'polypeptide(L)'
;MSKSKTPSLPSLKDWEKQATSELNGKASSSIHWKTPEGIEIKPLYTAEDLEKFAYAETISGFAPFTRGPRSTMYAGRPWTIRQYAGFSTAEESNAFYRK
;
A
#
# COMPACT_ATOMS: atom_id res chain seq x y z
N MET A 1 -30.76 -15.48 27.08
CA MET A 1 -29.50 -15.34 26.31
C MET A 1 -29.86 -15.02 24.87
N SER A 2 -29.81 -13.74 24.50
CA SER A 2 -30.21 -13.27 23.17
C SER A 2 -29.15 -13.69 22.16
N LYS A 3 -29.55 -14.45 21.13
CA LYS A 3 -28.70 -14.76 19.99
C LYS A 3 -28.50 -13.47 19.21
N SER A 4 -27.34 -12.83 19.35
CA SER A 4 -26.96 -11.70 18.50
C SER A 4 -26.93 -12.20 17.05
N LYS A 5 -27.90 -11.74 16.26
CA LYS A 5 -27.98 -12.01 14.83
C LYS A 5 -26.87 -11.21 14.17
N THR A 6 -25.70 -11.81 13.96
CA THR A 6 -24.61 -11.16 13.22
C THR A 6 -25.14 -10.83 11.82
N PRO A 7 -25.13 -9.57 11.38
CA PRO A 7 -25.57 -9.24 10.04
C PRO A 7 -24.63 -9.92 9.03
N SER A 8 -25.20 -10.51 7.98
CA SER A 8 -24.43 -11.07 6.87
C SER A 8 -23.68 -9.94 6.16
N LEU A 9 -22.37 -10.11 5.99
CA LEU A 9 -21.55 -9.15 5.26
C LEU A 9 -21.90 -9.17 3.76
N PRO A 10 -21.93 -8.02 3.08
CA PRO A 10 -22.16 -7.95 1.64
C PRO A 10 -21.03 -8.68 0.88
N SER A 11 -21.39 -9.34 -0.22
CA SER A 11 -20.46 -10.06 -1.09
C SER A 11 -19.90 -9.17 -2.20
N LEU A 12 -18.83 -9.64 -2.87
CA LEU A 12 -18.30 -8.98 -4.08
C LEU A 12 -19.37 -8.81 -5.18
N LYS A 13 -20.28 -9.76 -5.32
CA LYS A 13 -21.38 -9.68 -6.29
C LYS A 13 -22.38 -8.58 -5.96
N ASP A 14 -22.66 -8.38 -4.67
CA ASP A 14 -23.55 -7.30 -4.23
C ASP A 14 -22.92 -5.94 -4.55
N TRP A 15 -21.61 -5.83 -4.32
CA TRP A 15 -20.84 -4.64 -4.68
C TRP A 15 -20.83 -4.40 -6.19
N GLU A 16 -20.57 -5.42 -7.02
CA GLU A 16 -20.57 -5.27 -8.49
C GLU A 16 -21.93 -4.81 -9.03
N LYS A 17 -23.02 -5.36 -8.46
CA LYS A 17 -24.39 -4.96 -8.81
C LYS A 17 -24.63 -3.49 -8.48
N GLN A 18 -24.22 -3.06 -7.29
CA GLN A 18 -24.36 -1.67 -6.87
C GLN A 18 -23.51 -0.74 -7.73
N ALA A 19 -22.24 -1.07 -7.96
CA ALA A 19 -21.33 -0.29 -8.79
C ALA A 19 -21.86 -0.15 -10.22
N THR A 20 -22.42 -1.23 -10.80
CA THR A 20 -23.04 -1.18 -12.13
C THR A 20 -24.24 -0.23 -12.16
N SER A 21 -25.05 -0.21 -11.10
CA SER A 21 -26.17 0.73 -10.97
C SER A 21 -25.69 2.18 -10.90
N GLU A 22 -24.65 2.46 -10.12
CA GLU A 22 -24.08 3.80 -9.94
C GLU A 22 -23.36 4.29 -11.22
N LEU A 23 -22.81 3.38 -12.00
CA LEU A 23 -22.14 3.67 -13.28
C LEU A 23 -23.10 3.73 -14.49
N ASN A 24 -24.41 3.85 -14.25
CA ASN A 24 -25.44 3.90 -15.28
C ASN A 24 -25.39 2.69 -16.24
N GLY A 25 -25.21 1.49 -15.69
CA GLY A 25 -25.15 0.23 -16.44
C GLY A 25 -23.79 -0.10 -17.05
N LYS A 26 -22.77 0.75 -16.88
CA LYS A 26 -21.39 0.40 -17.29
C LYS A 26 -20.79 -0.60 -16.32
N ALA A 27 -19.95 -1.49 -16.83
CA ALA A 27 -19.22 -2.45 -16.01
C ALA A 27 -18.24 -1.76 -15.06
N SER A 28 -17.95 -2.38 -13.91
CA SER A 28 -16.94 -1.93 -12.95
C SER A 28 -15.53 -1.85 -13.56
N SER A 29 -15.25 -2.60 -14.63
CA SER A 29 -14.00 -2.49 -15.39
C SER A 29 -13.78 -1.12 -16.03
N SER A 30 -14.85 -0.37 -16.29
CA SER A 30 -14.76 0.97 -16.89
C SER A 30 -14.10 2.01 -15.99
N ILE A 31 -13.99 1.74 -14.69
CA ILE A 31 -13.34 2.60 -13.69
C ILE A 31 -12.00 2.04 -13.20
N HIS A 32 -11.44 1.06 -13.90
CA HIS A 32 -10.08 0.61 -13.63
C HIS A 32 -9.08 1.71 -14.02
N TRP A 33 -8.12 1.96 -13.14
CA TRP A 33 -7.06 2.94 -13.40
C TRP A 33 -5.83 2.24 -13.95
N LYS A 34 -5.40 2.63 -15.15
CA LYS A 34 -4.10 2.22 -15.71
C LYS A 34 -3.02 3.19 -15.25
N THR A 35 -2.09 2.71 -14.44
CA THR A 35 -0.96 3.52 -14.00
C THR A 35 0.05 3.71 -15.13
N PRO A 36 0.92 4.74 -15.07
CA PRO A 36 2.01 4.91 -16.02
C PRO A 36 2.94 3.69 -16.15
N GLU A 37 3.04 2.88 -15.10
CA GLU A 37 3.82 1.64 -15.07
C GLU A 37 3.15 0.47 -15.82
N GLY A 38 1.95 0.68 -16.39
CA GLY A 38 1.21 -0.34 -17.13
C GLY A 38 0.44 -1.32 -16.25
N ILE A 39 0.25 -0.99 -14.96
CA ILE A 39 -0.50 -1.81 -14.01
C ILE A 39 -1.96 -1.36 -14.00
N GLU A 40 -2.87 -2.33 -14.10
CA GLU A 40 -4.31 -2.07 -13.99
C GLU A 40 -4.77 -2.19 -12.53
N ILE A 41 -5.19 -1.07 -11.96
CA ILE A 41 -5.68 -0.97 -10.58
C ILE A 41 -7.20 -1.16 -10.57
N LYS A 42 -7.65 -2.16 -9.80
CA LYS A 42 -9.07 -2.41 -9.54
C LYS A 42 -9.63 -1.34 -8.59
N PRO A 43 -10.91 -0.96 -8.71
CA PRO A 43 -11.57 -0.02 -7.81
C PRO A 43 -11.80 -0.57 -6.40
N LEU A 44 -11.74 -1.89 -6.22
CA LEU A 44 -11.86 -2.57 -4.93
C LEU A 44 -10.95 -3.80 -4.93
N TYR A 45 -10.22 -4.00 -3.83
CA TYR A 45 -9.45 -5.20 -3.53
C TYR A 45 -10.00 -5.85 -2.27
N THR A 46 -10.03 -7.18 -2.23
CA THR A 46 -10.53 -7.96 -1.09
C THR A 46 -9.51 -9.00 -0.61
N ALA A 47 -9.88 -9.75 0.42
CA ALA A 47 -9.06 -10.87 0.89
C ALA A 47 -8.81 -11.93 -0.19
N GLU A 48 -9.74 -12.11 -1.15
CA GLU A 48 -9.57 -13.04 -2.27
C GLU A 48 -8.39 -12.63 -3.19
N ASP A 49 -8.09 -11.33 -3.28
CA ASP A 49 -6.94 -10.85 -4.05
C ASP A 49 -5.59 -11.17 -3.37
N LEU A 50 -5.59 -11.35 -2.04
CA LEU A 50 -4.40 -11.72 -1.27
C LEU A 50 -4.06 -13.20 -1.40
N GLU A 51 -5.01 -14.07 -1.75
CA GLU A 51 -4.74 -15.51 -1.95
C GLU A 51 -3.69 -15.75 -3.05
N LYS A 52 -3.57 -14.81 -4.00
CA LYS A 52 -2.59 -14.84 -5.08
C LYS A 52 -1.26 -14.17 -4.71
N PHE A 53 -1.17 -13.56 -3.53
CA PHE A 53 0.00 -12.80 -3.09
C PHE A 53 0.96 -13.67 -2.28
N ALA A 54 2.02 -14.15 -2.93
CA ALA A 54 3.00 -15.07 -2.36
C ALA A 54 3.78 -14.54 -1.13
N TYR A 55 3.73 -13.24 -0.86
CA TYR A 55 4.52 -12.60 0.20
C TYR A 55 3.70 -12.10 1.39
N ALA A 56 2.41 -12.44 1.46
CA ALA A 56 1.51 -12.02 2.54
C ALA A 56 2.06 -12.37 3.94
N GLU A 57 2.61 -13.58 4.05
CA GLU A 57 3.11 -14.17 5.30
C GLU A 57 4.59 -13.86 5.58
N THR A 58 5.22 -12.98 4.79
CA THR A 58 6.62 -12.61 5.07
C THR A 58 6.76 -11.85 6.39
N ILE A 59 7.95 -11.92 6.98
CA ILE A 59 8.29 -11.28 8.25
C ILE A 59 9.49 -10.36 8.04
N SER A 60 9.48 -9.18 8.67
CA SER A 60 10.57 -8.20 8.58
C SER A 60 11.88 -8.78 9.11
N GLY A 61 12.99 -8.43 8.47
CA GLY A 61 14.32 -8.91 8.84
C GLY A 61 14.70 -10.30 8.29
N PHE A 62 13.82 -10.96 7.54
CA PHE A 62 14.08 -12.25 6.91
C PHE A 62 13.83 -12.20 5.40
N ALA A 63 14.57 -13.00 4.62
CA ALA A 63 14.39 -13.11 3.18
C ALA A 63 12.94 -13.55 2.85
N PRO A 64 12.31 -13.02 1.78
CA PRO A 64 12.86 -12.13 0.74
C PRO A 64 12.86 -10.63 1.11
N PHE A 65 12.70 -10.29 2.40
CA PHE A 65 12.76 -8.92 2.93
C PHE A 65 11.66 -7.98 2.42
N THR A 66 10.54 -8.50 1.91
CA THR A 66 9.39 -7.71 1.42
C THR A 66 8.86 -6.72 2.46
N ARG A 67 8.92 -7.08 3.75
CA ARG A 67 8.48 -6.22 4.87
C ARG A 67 9.61 -5.42 5.53
N GLY A 68 10.79 -5.40 4.91
CA GLY A 68 11.96 -4.64 5.33
C GLY A 68 13.13 -5.50 5.82
N PRO A 69 14.35 -4.94 5.80
CA PRO A 69 15.59 -5.69 6.06
C PRO A 69 15.94 -5.85 7.55
N ARG A 70 15.21 -5.21 8.47
CA ARG A 70 15.46 -5.27 9.92
C ARG A 70 14.21 -5.75 10.63
N SER A 71 14.34 -6.61 11.65
CA SER A 71 13.18 -7.14 12.36
C SER A 71 12.37 -6.05 13.08
N THR A 72 13.03 -5.06 13.68
CA THR A 72 12.37 -3.97 14.44
C THR A 72 12.06 -2.72 13.62
N MET A 73 12.57 -2.62 12.38
CA MET A 73 12.43 -1.46 11.49
C MET A 73 12.52 -0.11 12.25
N TYR A 74 11.58 0.81 11.98
CA TYR A 74 11.55 2.14 12.55
C TYR A 74 11.03 2.21 13.99
N ALA A 75 10.48 1.11 14.53
CA ALA A 75 10.15 1.02 15.95
C ALA A 75 11.43 0.92 16.82
N GLY A 76 12.51 0.33 16.29
CA GLY A 76 13.81 0.25 16.96
C GLY A 76 14.74 1.42 16.65
N ARG A 77 14.86 1.80 15.37
CA ARG A 77 15.66 2.96 14.93
C ARG A 77 15.00 3.65 13.74
N PRO A 78 14.66 4.95 13.82
CA PRO A 78 14.06 5.68 12.71
C PRO A 78 15.01 5.77 11.51
N TRP A 79 14.46 6.08 10.33
CA TRP A 79 15.27 6.30 9.14
C TRP A 79 16.21 7.49 9.34
N THR A 80 17.37 7.44 8.70
CA THR A 80 18.31 8.56 8.77
C THR A 80 17.81 9.68 7.86
N ILE A 81 17.56 10.87 8.42
CA ILE A 81 17.33 12.06 7.62
C ILE A 81 18.65 12.44 6.94
N ARG A 82 18.70 12.34 5.62
CA ARG A 82 19.86 12.71 4.81
C ARG A 82 19.45 13.81 3.84
N GLN A 83 19.54 15.06 4.31
CA GLN A 83 19.31 16.20 3.43
C GLN A 83 20.48 16.33 2.48
N TYR A 84 20.19 16.33 1.18
CA TYR A 84 21.16 16.76 0.20
C TYR A 84 21.32 18.27 0.33
N ALA A 85 22.39 18.66 0.99
CA ALA A 85 22.83 20.05 1.09
C ALA A 85 24.25 20.14 0.58
N GLY A 86 24.59 21.26 -0.02
CA GLY A 86 25.90 21.53 -0.60
C GLY A 86 25.87 22.90 -1.25
N PHE A 87 27.00 23.59 -1.17
CA PHE A 87 27.24 24.87 -1.83
C PHE A 87 28.32 24.69 -2.88
N SER A 88 28.46 25.69 -3.75
CA SER A 88 29.38 25.66 -4.88
C SER A 88 30.85 25.48 -4.46
N THR A 89 31.21 25.82 -3.22
CA THR A 89 32.56 25.62 -2.66
C THR A 89 32.57 24.60 -1.52
N ALA A 90 33.72 23.93 -1.35
CA ALA A 90 33.93 22.98 -0.28
C ALA A 90 33.87 23.63 1.11
N GLU A 91 34.34 24.88 1.22
CA GLU A 91 34.38 25.65 2.46
C GLU A 91 32.98 26.03 2.93
N GLU A 92 32.13 26.55 2.04
CA GLU A 92 30.74 26.89 2.34
C GLU A 92 29.90 25.66 2.68
N SER A 93 30.13 24.54 1.97
CA SER A 93 29.49 23.26 2.28
C SER A 93 29.87 22.76 3.68
N ASN A 94 31.15 22.82 4.05
CA ASN A 94 31.61 22.39 5.37
C ASN A 94 31.04 23.27 6.50
N ALA A 95 31.01 24.59 6.29
CA ALA A 95 30.44 25.53 7.24
C ALA A 95 28.94 25.29 7.46
N PHE A 96 28.20 24.86 6.44
CA PHE A 96 26.78 24.50 6.57
C PHE A 96 26.55 23.20 7.33
N TYR A 97 27.32 22.14 7.05
CA TYR A 97 27.11 20.84 7.71
C TYR A 97 27.39 20.84 9.22
N ARG A 98 28.16 21.81 9.72
CA ARG A 98 28.54 21.93 11.13
C ARG A 98 27.64 22.88 11.94
N LYS A 99 26.73 23.59 11.28
CA LYS A 99 25.71 24.43 11.94
C LYS A 99 24.48 23.60 12.25
#